data_AF-A0A1E9VWS1-F1
#
_entry.id   AF-A0A1E9VWS1-F1
#
_cell.length_a   1.000
_cell.length_b   1.000
_cell.length_c   1.000
_cell.angle_alpha   90.00
_cell.angle_beta   90.00
_cell.angle_gamma   90.00
#
_symmetry.space_group_name_H-M   'P 1'
#
loop_
_entity.id
_entity.type
_entity.pdbx_description
1 polymer ?
#
loop_
_entity_poly.entity_id
_entity_poly.type
_entity_poly.pdbx_seq_one_letter_code
_entity_poly.pdbx_strand_id
1 'polypeptide(L)'
;MIFGNPDNFAIYVDEVRHWLIDKEINGIVGIYINSQFFLTNYGLISLYNDFENILKKLDNIPCNQYIFNLSNIEILKFMLLERYPNWCANSNDEWEENLDNWNDIEENINFDLSLESFSKGHAESFHLFGIKSLDDKIKLIFYIKNNLKDFFDFSSLDDSNNFSVIIDFSDYVEIVHKLIFFLNEKGVFINKK
;
A
#
# COMPACT_ATOMS: atom_id res chain seq x y z
N MET A 1 -9.65 -11.49 -11.61
CA MET A 1 -9.32 -12.56 -10.63
C MET A 1 -9.21 -11.95 -9.25
N ILE A 2 -9.50 -12.71 -8.19
CA ILE A 2 -9.43 -12.27 -6.79
C ILE A 2 -8.51 -13.24 -6.03
N PHE A 3 -7.56 -12.70 -5.26
CA PHE A 3 -6.64 -13.45 -4.41
C PHE A 3 -6.85 -13.06 -2.94
N GLY A 4 -7.35 -13.98 -2.12
CA GLY A 4 -7.65 -13.74 -0.71
C GLY A 4 -9.15 -13.85 -0.40
N ASN A 5 -9.57 -13.25 0.71
CA ASN A 5 -10.96 -13.19 1.14
C ASN A 5 -11.47 -11.73 1.10
N PRO A 6 -12.36 -11.35 0.18
CA PRO A 6 -12.93 -10.01 0.09
C PRO A 6 -13.55 -9.48 1.39
N ASP A 7 -14.05 -10.37 2.25
CA ASP A 7 -14.64 -9.97 3.53
C ASP A 7 -13.60 -9.35 4.48
N ASN A 8 -12.32 -9.75 4.35
CA ASN A 8 -11.20 -9.30 5.19
C ASN A 8 -10.16 -8.53 4.37
N PHE A 9 -9.39 -9.25 3.54
CA PHE A 9 -8.38 -8.70 2.64
C PHE A 9 -8.26 -9.55 1.38
N ALA A 10 -8.31 -8.91 0.22
CA ALA A 10 -8.01 -9.55 -1.05
C ALA A 10 -7.45 -8.56 -2.07
N ILE A 11 -6.70 -9.08 -3.04
CA ILE A 11 -6.24 -8.32 -4.20
C ILE A 11 -7.05 -8.75 -5.42
N TYR A 12 -7.68 -7.79 -6.09
CA TYR A 12 -8.32 -7.97 -7.38
C TYR A 12 -7.34 -7.62 -8.49
N VAL A 13 -7.21 -8.48 -9.49
CA VAL A 13 -6.40 -8.25 -10.68
C VAL A 13 -7.11 -8.78 -11.91
N ASP A 14 -7.26 -7.96 -12.94
CA ASP A 14 -7.80 -8.41 -14.22
C ASP A 14 -6.98 -7.87 -15.39
N GLU A 15 -6.79 -8.69 -16.41
CA GLU A 15 -5.99 -8.36 -17.59
C GLU A 15 -6.87 -7.64 -18.62
N VAL A 16 -6.43 -6.46 -19.08
CA VAL A 16 -7.10 -5.77 -20.18
C VAL A 16 -6.31 -6.00 -21.46
N ARG A 17 -6.66 -7.07 -22.19
CA ARG A 17 -5.95 -7.52 -23.42
C ARG A 17 -5.80 -6.46 -24.52
N HIS A 18 -6.66 -5.45 -24.54
CA HIS A 18 -6.60 -4.38 -25.54
C HIS A 18 -5.60 -3.27 -25.17
N TRP A 19 -5.04 -3.29 -23.96
CA TRP A 19 -4.06 -2.32 -23.47
C TRP A 19 -2.61 -2.80 -23.60
N LEU A 20 -2.36 -3.82 -24.43
CA LEU A 20 -1.01 -4.35 -24.65
C LEU A 20 -0.15 -3.33 -25.39
N ILE A 21 0.67 -2.58 -24.66
CA ILE A 21 1.75 -1.76 -25.19
C ILE A 21 3.04 -2.55 -24.94
N ASP A 22 3.79 -2.82 -26.01
CA ASP A 22 5.17 -3.32 -25.95
C ASP A 22 5.43 -4.59 -25.10
N LYS A 23 4.49 -5.55 -25.11
CA LYS A 23 4.56 -6.85 -24.40
C LYS A 23 4.42 -6.78 -22.88
N GLU A 24 4.08 -5.62 -22.33
CA GLU A 24 3.74 -5.52 -20.90
C GLU A 24 2.27 -5.85 -20.67
N ILE A 25 2.00 -6.51 -19.55
CA ILE A 25 0.65 -6.93 -19.17
C ILE A 25 0.03 -5.80 -18.38
N ASN A 26 -0.93 -5.15 -19.01
CA ASN A 26 -1.69 -4.07 -18.41
C ASN A 26 -3.05 -4.59 -17.97
N GLY A 27 -3.60 -3.96 -16.94
CA GLY A 27 -4.78 -4.47 -16.30
C GLY A 27 -5.38 -3.51 -15.31
N ILE A 28 -6.43 -4.01 -14.69
CA ILE A 28 -7.12 -3.35 -13.60
C ILE A 28 -6.69 -4.02 -12.31
N VAL A 29 -6.38 -3.21 -11.30
CA VAL A 29 -6.02 -3.67 -9.96
C VAL A 29 -6.91 -2.96 -8.95
N GLY A 30 -7.27 -3.69 -7.89
CA GLY A 30 -7.94 -3.12 -6.74
C GLY A 30 -7.69 -3.93 -5.49
N ILE A 31 -8.03 -3.34 -4.34
CA ILE A 31 -7.91 -3.97 -3.02
C ILE A 31 -9.29 -4.08 -2.41
N TYR A 32 -9.57 -5.25 -1.85
CA TYR A 32 -10.62 -5.43 -0.87
C TYR A 32 -10.04 -5.32 0.54
N ILE A 33 -10.66 -4.50 1.39
CA ILE A 33 -10.40 -4.45 2.83
C ILE A 33 -11.71 -4.31 3.58
N ASN A 34 -11.98 -5.21 4.52
CA ASN A 34 -13.22 -5.26 5.31
C ASN A 34 -14.49 -5.16 4.44
N SER A 35 -14.59 -6.00 3.40
CA SER A 35 -15.70 -6.01 2.42
C SER A 35 -15.83 -4.77 1.53
N GLN A 36 -14.97 -3.76 1.67
CA GLN A 36 -14.96 -2.57 0.81
C GLN A 36 -13.97 -2.75 -0.34
N PHE A 37 -14.38 -2.37 -1.55
CA PHE A 37 -13.56 -2.46 -2.74
C PHE A 37 -13.03 -1.09 -3.15
N PHE A 38 -11.71 -0.98 -3.30
CA PHE A 38 -11.03 0.19 -3.81
C PHE A 38 -10.38 -0.18 -5.14
N LEU A 39 -10.81 0.50 -6.21
CA LEU A 39 -10.20 0.39 -7.52
C LEU A 39 -8.96 1.28 -7.55
N THR A 40 -7.79 0.69 -7.75
CA THR A 40 -6.53 1.42 -7.53
C THR A 40 -5.72 1.63 -8.80
N ASN A 41 -5.93 0.80 -9.82
CA ASN A 41 -5.30 0.96 -11.13
C ASN A 41 -6.35 0.97 -12.25
N TYR A 42 -6.44 2.10 -12.95
CA TYR A 42 -7.05 2.22 -14.28
C TYR A 42 -6.07 2.76 -15.33
N GLY A 43 -4.79 2.90 -14.96
CA GLY A 43 -3.72 3.44 -15.79
C GLY A 43 -3.02 2.36 -16.62
N LEU A 44 -2.17 2.80 -17.54
CA LEU A 44 -1.28 1.93 -18.32
C LEU A 44 -0.03 1.52 -17.51
N ILE A 45 -0.17 1.35 -16.19
CA ILE A 45 0.90 0.78 -15.36
C ILE A 45 0.83 -0.72 -15.51
N SER A 46 1.94 -1.32 -15.95
CA SER A 46 2.01 -2.75 -16.08
C SER A 46 1.91 -3.44 -14.73
N LEU A 47 1.20 -4.56 -14.71
CA LEU A 47 0.92 -5.31 -13.49
C LEU A 47 2.21 -5.67 -12.74
N TYR A 48 3.31 -5.94 -13.44
CA TYR A 48 4.61 -6.18 -12.79
C TYR A 48 5.07 -5.00 -11.94
N ASN A 49 5.11 -3.82 -12.55
CA ASN A 49 5.53 -2.60 -11.87
C ASN A 49 4.57 -2.27 -10.73
N ASP A 50 3.27 -2.52 -10.93
CA ASP A 50 2.24 -2.26 -9.93
C ASP A 50 2.47 -3.03 -8.63
N PHE A 51 2.94 -4.28 -8.73
CA PHE A 51 3.15 -5.15 -7.56
C PHE A 51 4.59 -5.17 -7.03
N GLU A 52 5.53 -4.42 -7.62
CA GLU A 52 6.96 -4.55 -7.33
C GLU A 52 7.28 -4.42 -5.83
N ASN A 53 6.67 -3.45 -5.14
CA ASN A 53 6.86 -3.23 -3.71
C ASN A 53 6.42 -4.42 -2.86
N ILE A 54 5.23 -4.96 -3.13
CA ILE A 54 4.68 -6.13 -2.42
C ILE A 54 5.60 -7.33 -2.62
N LEU A 55 6.08 -7.54 -3.84
CA LEU A 55 6.92 -8.68 -4.22
C LEU A 55 8.31 -8.61 -3.55
N LYS A 56 8.95 -7.45 -3.56
CA LYS A 56 10.29 -7.26 -2.96
C LYS A 56 10.30 -7.36 -1.44
N LYS A 57 9.16 -7.07 -0.79
CA LYS A 57 9.09 -6.97 0.68
C LYS A 57 8.52 -8.18 1.37
N LEU A 58 8.01 -9.17 0.66
CA LEU A 58 7.35 -10.35 1.25
C LEU A 58 8.15 -10.94 2.43
N ASP A 59 9.47 -11.07 2.29
CA ASP A 59 10.36 -11.66 3.29
C ASP A 59 10.89 -10.64 4.33
N ASN A 60 10.67 -9.34 4.12
CA ASN A 60 11.29 -8.24 4.87
C ASN A 60 10.27 -7.31 5.56
N ILE A 61 9.02 -7.74 5.73
CA ILE A 61 8.03 -6.92 6.47
C ILE A 61 8.46 -6.80 7.93
N PRO A 62 8.61 -5.57 8.47
CA PRO A 62 9.08 -5.36 9.84
C PRO A 62 8.18 -6.04 10.87
N CYS A 63 8.82 -6.69 11.85
CA CYS A 63 8.14 -7.25 13.02
C CYS A 63 8.39 -6.33 14.23
N ASN A 64 7.32 -5.71 14.74
CA ASN A 64 7.41 -4.84 15.90
C ASN A 64 6.08 -4.85 16.68
N GLN A 65 6.05 -5.63 17.76
CA GLN A 65 4.86 -5.82 18.60
C GLN A 65 4.38 -4.53 19.26
N TYR A 66 5.29 -3.62 19.61
CA TYR A 66 4.91 -2.36 20.25
C TYR A 66 4.07 -1.51 19.31
N ILE A 67 4.54 -1.31 18.07
CA ILE A 67 3.79 -0.56 17.05
C ILE A 67 2.53 -1.32 16.66
N PHE A 68 2.59 -2.65 16.51
CA PHE A 68 1.42 -3.48 16.17
C PHE A 68 0.23 -3.28 17.14
N ASN A 69 0.53 -3.09 18.43
CA ASN A 69 -0.47 -2.91 19.49
C ASN A 69 -1.04 -1.49 19.59
N LEU A 70 -0.52 -0.52 18.84
CA LEU A 70 -1.05 0.85 18.82
C LEU A 70 -2.41 0.92 18.10
N SER A 71 -3.13 2.02 18.31
CA SER A 71 -4.35 2.30 17.55
C SER A 71 -4.04 2.48 16.06
N ASN A 72 -5.03 2.27 15.20
CA ASN A 72 -4.83 2.37 13.73
C ASN A 72 -4.32 3.74 13.30
N ILE A 73 -4.80 4.82 13.95
CA ILE A 73 -4.38 6.18 13.65
C ILE A 73 -2.92 6.40 14.09
N GLU A 74 -2.52 5.92 15.27
CA GLU A 74 -1.14 6.03 15.74
C GLU A 74 -0.17 5.24 14.86
N ILE A 75 -0.55 4.04 14.43
CA ILE A 75 0.24 3.25 13.49
C ILE A 75 0.39 4.00 12.16
N LEU A 76 -0.70 4.55 11.62
CA LEU A 76 -0.65 5.30 10.37
C LEU A 76 0.25 6.53 10.49
N LYS A 77 0.13 7.33 11.57
CA LYS A 77 1.00 8.48 11.82
C LYS A 77 2.47 8.07 11.88
N PHE A 78 2.77 6.99 12.60
CA PHE A 78 4.13 6.45 12.67
C PHE A 78 4.66 6.05 11.29
N MET A 79 3.90 5.31 10.49
CA MET A 79 4.31 4.85 9.16
C MET A 79 4.47 6.02 8.17
N LEU A 80 3.61 7.03 8.24
CA LEU A 80 3.71 8.24 7.42
C LEU A 80 4.92 9.09 7.81
N LEU A 81 5.21 9.26 9.10
CA LEU A 81 6.41 9.96 9.56
C LEU A 81 7.70 9.25 9.17
N GLU A 82 7.74 7.92 9.26
CA GLU A 82 8.90 7.15 8.81
C GLU A 82 9.15 7.33 7.31
N ARG A 83 8.09 7.27 6.51
CA ARG A 83 8.22 7.32 5.05
C ARG A 83 8.38 8.74 4.49
N TYR A 84 7.62 9.68 5.02
CA TYR A 84 7.49 11.05 4.52
C TYR A 84 7.62 12.08 5.67
N PRO A 85 8.75 12.07 6.39
CA PRO A 85 8.92 12.86 7.62
C PRO A 85 8.65 14.35 7.42
N ASN A 86 9.08 14.87 6.27
CA ASN A 86 8.91 16.28 5.95
C ASN A 86 7.48 16.64 5.54
N TRP A 87 6.69 15.69 5.04
CA TRP A 87 5.36 15.93 4.49
C TRP A 87 4.22 15.71 5.50
N CYS A 88 4.53 15.63 6.79
CA CYS A 88 3.53 15.40 7.84
C CYS A 88 3.35 16.65 8.69
N ALA A 89 2.10 17.06 8.92
CA ALA A 89 1.77 18.20 9.78
C ALA A 89 0.33 18.04 10.33
N ASN A 90 -0.05 18.83 11.33
CA ASN A 90 -1.41 18.86 11.89
C ASN A 90 -2.24 20.06 11.40
N SER A 91 -1.64 20.99 10.65
CA SER A 91 -2.31 22.18 10.12
C SER A 91 -1.54 22.76 8.93
N ASN A 92 -2.16 23.70 8.21
CA ASN A 92 -1.48 24.42 7.14
C ASN A 92 -0.36 25.32 7.69
N ASP A 93 -0.61 25.98 8.83
CA ASP A 93 0.37 26.86 9.48
C ASP A 93 1.64 26.07 9.85
N GLU A 94 1.47 24.90 10.48
CA GLU A 94 2.59 23.99 10.80
C GLU A 94 3.32 23.49 9.54
N TRP A 95 2.58 23.18 8.48
CA TRP A 95 3.18 22.78 7.20
C TRP A 95 4.04 23.89 6.59
N GLU A 96 3.56 25.13 6.59
CA GLU A 96 4.30 26.29 6.10
C GLU A 96 5.57 26.55 6.92
N GLU A 97 5.51 26.43 8.25
CA GLU A 97 6.68 26.55 9.13
C GLU A 97 7.72 25.43 8.90
N ASN A 98 7.28 24.24 8.51
CA ASN A 98 8.17 23.10 8.25
C ASN A 98 8.94 23.23 6.93
N LEU A 99 8.42 23.96 5.94
CA LEU A 99 9.09 24.15 4.65
C LEU A 99 10.47 24.80 4.80
N ASP A 100 10.64 25.67 5.79
CA ASP A 100 11.92 26.34 6.08
C ASP A 100 12.94 25.40 6.74
N ASN A 101 12.50 24.25 7.27
CA ASN A 101 13.32 23.28 7.99
C ASN A 101 13.40 21.92 7.27
N TRP A 102 13.25 21.94 5.94
CA TRP A 102 13.23 20.73 5.14
C TRP A 102 14.54 19.95 5.29
N ASN A 103 14.48 18.77 5.91
CA ASN A 103 15.65 17.94 6.12
C ASN A 103 15.87 17.01 4.93
N ASP A 104 17.12 16.91 4.45
CA ASP A 104 17.53 15.86 3.51
C ASP A 104 17.49 14.50 4.23
N ILE A 105 16.36 13.79 4.09
CA ILE A 105 16.13 12.49 4.73
C ILE A 105 15.89 11.46 3.64
N GLU A 106 16.56 10.30 3.77
CA GLU A 106 16.32 9.15 2.91
C GLU A 106 14.94 8.53 3.22
N GLU A 107 14.12 8.30 2.19
CA GLU A 107 12.78 7.74 2.37
C GLU A 107 12.84 6.31 2.95
N ASN A 108 12.23 6.08 4.11
CA ASN A 108 12.11 4.75 4.67
C ASN A 108 10.89 4.02 4.10
N ILE A 109 11.14 3.05 3.23
CA ILE A 109 10.09 2.26 2.60
C ILE A 109 9.75 0.98 3.36
N ASN A 110 10.32 0.70 4.53
CA ASN A 110 10.23 -0.63 5.17
C ASN A 110 8.80 -1.14 5.39
N PHE A 111 7.87 -0.26 5.75
CA PHE A 111 6.46 -0.62 6.00
C PHE A 111 5.59 -0.60 4.75
N ASP A 112 6.09 -0.06 3.64
CA ASP A 112 5.29 0.25 2.47
C ASP A 112 4.96 -0.99 1.62
N LEU A 113 3.67 -1.28 1.47
CA LEU A 113 3.13 -2.35 0.62
C LEU A 113 2.23 -1.75 -0.48
N SER A 114 2.36 -0.47 -0.77
CA SER A 114 1.56 0.24 -1.76
C SER A 114 1.85 -0.26 -3.16
N LEU A 115 0.79 -0.35 -3.97
CA LEU A 115 0.93 -0.58 -5.40
C LEU A 115 1.43 0.69 -6.08
N GLU A 116 2.17 0.56 -7.17
CA GLU A 116 2.71 1.72 -7.89
C GLU A 116 1.59 2.67 -8.34
N SER A 117 0.46 2.11 -8.80
CA SER A 117 -0.75 2.82 -9.21
C SER A 117 -1.38 3.67 -8.12
N PHE A 118 -1.06 3.42 -6.85
CA PHE A 118 -1.58 4.22 -5.74
C PHE A 118 -1.02 5.64 -5.74
N SER A 119 0.20 5.79 -6.25
CA SER A 119 0.92 7.05 -6.37
C SER A 119 0.79 7.66 -7.77
N LYS A 120 0.45 6.84 -8.78
CA LYS A 120 0.44 7.22 -10.19
C LYS A 120 -0.89 6.84 -10.83
N GLY A 121 -1.65 7.85 -11.23
CA GLY A 121 -2.78 7.68 -12.15
C GLY A 121 -4.17 7.68 -11.53
N HIS A 122 -4.33 7.76 -10.20
CA HIS A 122 -5.64 7.89 -9.53
C HIS A 122 -5.91 9.34 -9.05
N ALA A 123 -7.18 9.78 -9.05
CA ALA A 123 -7.58 11.09 -8.53
C ALA A 123 -7.51 11.19 -7.00
N GLU A 124 -7.57 10.03 -6.33
CA GLU A 124 -7.34 9.81 -4.90
C GLU A 124 -5.98 9.12 -4.74
N SER A 125 -5.16 9.56 -3.78
CA SER A 125 -3.85 8.94 -3.55
C SER A 125 -4.00 7.90 -2.44
N PHE A 126 -3.66 6.66 -2.73
CA PHE A 126 -3.78 5.56 -1.77
C PHE A 126 -2.43 5.22 -1.16
N HIS A 127 -2.45 4.60 0.01
CA HIS A 127 -1.27 4.00 0.62
C HIS A 127 -1.66 2.70 1.29
N LEU A 128 -0.83 1.67 1.17
CA LEU A 128 -0.95 0.45 1.95
C LEU A 128 0.35 0.23 2.71
N PHE A 129 0.24 0.02 4.02
CA PHE A 129 1.35 -0.31 4.87
C PHE A 129 1.11 -1.64 5.59
N GLY A 130 2.19 -2.30 6.01
CA GLY A 130 2.12 -3.56 6.74
C GLY A 130 3.13 -3.65 7.87
N ILE A 131 2.71 -4.29 8.96
CA ILE A 131 3.57 -4.60 10.11
C ILE A 131 3.22 -5.95 10.69
N LYS A 132 4.24 -6.73 11.02
CA LYS A 132 4.10 -8.05 11.65
C LYS A 132 4.09 -7.96 13.17
N SER A 133 3.34 -8.87 13.79
CA SER A 133 3.42 -9.18 15.22
C SER A 133 4.36 -10.37 15.47
N LEU A 134 4.65 -10.63 16.75
CA LEU A 134 5.42 -11.80 17.19
C LEU A 134 4.65 -13.12 17.07
N ASP A 135 3.32 -13.07 17.01
CA ASP A 135 2.42 -14.23 16.87
C ASP A 135 2.02 -14.51 15.41
N ASP A 136 2.89 -14.16 14.46
CA ASP A 136 2.73 -14.40 13.01
C ASP A 136 1.42 -13.85 12.42
N LYS A 137 0.94 -12.72 12.95
CA LYS A 137 -0.09 -11.91 12.30
C LYS A 137 0.56 -10.76 11.53
N ILE A 138 -0.16 -10.26 10.54
CA ILE A 138 0.14 -9.00 9.88
C ILE A 138 -1.06 -8.06 10.02
N LYS A 139 -0.76 -6.82 10.38
CA LYS A 139 -1.72 -5.72 10.37
C LYS A 139 -1.46 -4.88 9.14
N LEU A 140 -2.46 -4.79 8.28
CA LEU A 140 -2.44 -3.97 7.08
C LEU A 140 -3.19 -2.67 7.37
N ILE A 141 -2.61 -1.54 6.98
CA ILE A 141 -3.18 -0.20 7.12
C ILE A 141 -3.33 0.39 5.71
N PHE A 142 -4.56 0.58 5.27
CA PHE A 142 -4.91 1.21 4.01
C PHE A 142 -5.41 2.62 4.26
N TYR A 143 -4.76 3.60 3.64
CA TYR A 143 -5.04 5.01 3.84
C TYR A 143 -5.41 5.69 2.51
N ILE A 144 -6.47 6.48 2.55
CA ILE A 144 -6.91 7.33 1.43
C ILE A 144 -6.47 8.76 1.74
N LYS A 145 -5.42 9.22 1.06
CA LYS A 145 -4.89 10.57 1.23
C LYS A 145 -5.88 11.59 0.70
N ASN A 146 -6.13 12.60 1.52
CA ASN A 146 -6.82 13.81 1.08
C ASN A 146 -5.94 14.59 0.11
N ASN A 147 -6.39 14.70 -1.14
CA ASN A 147 -5.66 15.38 -2.21
C ASN A 147 -5.94 16.90 -2.26
N LEU A 148 -6.74 17.44 -1.35
CA LEU A 148 -6.91 18.89 -1.18
C LEU A 148 -5.70 19.56 -0.51
N LYS A 149 -4.79 18.77 0.08
CA LYS A 149 -3.58 19.24 0.74
C LYS A 149 -2.36 18.55 0.15
N ASP A 150 -1.27 19.28 0.02
CA ASP A 150 0.00 18.75 -0.50
C ASP A 150 0.70 17.83 0.52
N PHE A 151 0.35 17.94 1.80
CA PHE A 151 0.92 17.19 2.92
C PHE A 151 -0.08 16.21 3.56
N PHE A 152 0.41 15.35 4.45
CA PHE A 152 -0.37 14.45 5.29
C PHE A 152 -0.87 15.18 6.53
N ASP A 153 -2.15 15.55 6.53
CA ASP A 153 -2.78 16.26 7.65
C ASP A 153 -3.27 15.30 8.74
N PHE A 154 -2.50 15.22 9.83
CA PHE A 154 -2.75 14.36 10.98
C PHE A 154 -3.96 14.75 11.81
N SER A 155 -4.50 15.96 11.65
CA SER A 155 -5.73 16.39 12.32
C SER A 155 -6.98 15.84 11.63
N SER A 156 -6.85 15.42 10.37
CA SER A 156 -7.95 14.92 9.52
C SER A 156 -8.04 13.39 9.44
N LEU A 157 -7.16 12.67 10.13
CA LEU A 157 -7.14 11.21 10.13
C LEU A 157 -8.28 10.65 10.99
N ASP A 158 -9.11 9.80 10.40
CA ASP A 158 -10.22 9.14 11.07
C ASP A 158 -10.56 7.80 10.39
N ASP A 159 -11.58 7.10 10.91
CA ASP A 159 -11.99 5.78 10.41
C ASP A 159 -12.59 5.82 8.99
N SER A 160 -12.90 7.00 8.44
CA SER A 160 -13.43 7.14 7.07
C SER A 160 -12.32 7.10 6.00
N ASN A 161 -11.09 7.43 6.38
CA ASN A 161 -9.94 7.44 5.48
C ASN A 161 -8.81 6.48 5.89
N ASN A 162 -8.94 5.80 7.05
CA ASN A 162 -7.99 4.84 7.57
C ASN A 162 -8.65 3.47 7.83
N PHE A 163 -8.37 2.51 6.96
CA PHE A 163 -8.90 1.16 7.03
C PHE A 163 -7.81 0.21 7.52
N SER A 164 -8.15 -0.72 8.41
CA SER A 164 -7.19 -1.71 8.88
C SER A 164 -7.78 -3.11 8.92
N VAL A 165 -6.93 -4.11 8.74
CA VAL A 165 -7.29 -5.50 8.96
C VAL A 165 -6.10 -6.26 9.54
N ILE A 166 -6.40 -7.24 10.41
CA ILE A 166 -5.42 -8.17 10.95
C ILE A 166 -5.74 -9.54 10.35
N ILE A 167 -4.74 -10.16 9.71
CA ILE A 167 -4.83 -11.51 9.15
C ILE A 167 -3.62 -12.33 9.57
N ASP A 168 -3.71 -13.65 9.42
CA ASP A 168 -2.55 -14.53 9.53
C ASP A 168 -1.51 -14.16 8.47
N PHE A 169 -0.24 -14.12 8.86
CA PHE A 169 0.84 -13.82 7.93
C PHE A 169 0.96 -14.89 6.85
N SER A 170 0.65 -16.15 7.16
CA SER A 170 0.57 -17.24 6.18
C SER A 170 -0.46 -16.96 5.09
N ASP A 171 -1.62 -16.39 5.45
CA ASP A 171 -2.70 -16.09 4.49
C ASP A 171 -2.27 -14.96 3.55
N TYR A 172 -1.60 -13.93 4.11
CA TYR A 172 -1.00 -12.87 3.29
C TYR A 172 0.04 -13.43 2.31
N VAL A 173 0.93 -14.31 2.78
CA VAL A 173 1.93 -14.97 1.93
C VAL A 173 1.26 -15.81 0.82
N GLU A 174 0.17 -16.51 1.13
CA GLU A 174 -0.58 -17.28 0.14
C GLU A 174 -1.21 -16.37 -0.94
N ILE A 175 -1.78 -15.24 -0.54
CA ILE A 175 -2.32 -14.22 -1.47
C ILE A 175 -1.23 -13.76 -2.44
N VAL A 176 -0.07 -13.38 -1.91
CA VAL A 176 1.06 -12.89 -2.73
C VAL A 176 1.60 -13.99 -3.64
N HIS A 177 1.72 -15.24 -3.18
CA HIS A 177 2.15 -16.35 -4.03
C HIS A 177 1.16 -16.66 -5.16
N LYS A 178 -0.15 -16.61 -4.90
CA LYS A 178 -1.18 -16.79 -5.94
C LYS A 178 -1.10 -15.68 -6.99
N LEU A 179 -0.86 -14.45 -6.56
CA LEU A 179 -0.61 -13.32 -7.46
C LEU A 179 0.65 -13.53 -8.32
N ILE A 180 1.77 -13.93 -7.70
CA ILE A 180 3.02 -14.26 -8.42
C ILE A 180 2.77 -15.33 -9.48
N PHE A 181 2.05 -16.40 -9.12
CA PHE A 181 1.72 -17.47 -10.05
C PHE A 181 0.91 -16.96 -11.24
N PHE A 182 -0.13 -16.16 -10.99
CA PHE A 182 -0.92 -15.51 -12.05
C PHE A 182 -0.06 -14.65 -12.98
N LEU A 183 0.81 -13.79 -12.44
CA LEU A 183 1.69 -12.94 -13.24
C LEU A 183 2.64 -13.78 -14.11
N ASN A 184 3.22 -14.84 -13.55
CA ASN A 184 4.09 -15.77 -14.28
C ASN A 184 3.35 -16.52 -15.41
N GLU A 185 2.13 -17.01 -15.17
CA GLU A 185 1.31 -17.67 -16.22
C GLU A 185 1.02 -16.74 -17.40
N LYS A 186 1.00 -15.44 -17.14
CA LYS A 186 0.77 -14.41 -18.14
C LYS A 186 2.05 -13.99 -18.88
N GLY A 187 3.22 -14.44 -18.43
CA GLY A 187 4.52 -14.17 -19.07
C GLY A 187 5.34 -13.07 -18.38
N VAL A 188 4.93 -12.62 -17.19
CA VAL A 188 5.70 -11.71 -16.34
C VAL A 188 6.57 -12.54 -15.41
N PHE A 189 7.87 -12.65 -15.71
CA PHE A 189 8.81 -13.42 -14.88
C PHE A 189 9.35 -12.55 -13.75
N ILE A 190 8.93 -12.85 -12.52
CA ILE A 190 9.48 -12.21 -11.32
C ILE A 190 10.80 -12.93 -10.99
N ASN A 191 11.93 -12.35 -11.40
CA ASN A 191 13.24 -12.86 -11.03
C ASN A 191 13.45 -12.65 -9.52
N LYS A 192 13.43 -13.74 -8.74
CA LYS A 192 13.99 -13.74 -7.38
C LYS A 192 15.50 -13.49 -7.52
N LYS A 193 15.95 -12.28 -7.20
CA LYS A 193 17.37 -12.01 -6.94
C LYS A 193 17.73 -12.47 -5.54
#